data_AF-A0A2G6GT32-F1
#
_entry.id   AF-A0A2G6GT32-F1
#
_cell.length_a   1.000
_cell.length_b   1.000
_cell.length_c   1.000
_cell.angle_alpha   90.00
_cell.angle_beta   90.00
_cell.angle_gamma   90.00
#
_symmetry.space_group_name_H-M   'P 1'
#
loop_
_entity.id
_entity.type
_entity.pdbx_description
1 polymer ?
#
loop_
_entity_poly.entity_id
_entity_poly.type
_entity_poly.pdbx_seq_one_letter_code
_entity_poly.pdbx_strand_id
1 'polypeptide(L)'
;MIEHFFDVQKPESKKLFADFKIARHKEFCEKHQNKYPVINISLKDIKETNWEECLDKFKAIISNLYKNYKFLLKSERLDKDEIDFCQNIISRKADKIDYKASLVNLSKYLQQHFEKEVIILVDEYDTPIISA
;
A
#
# COMPACT_ATOMS: atom_id res chain seq x y z
N MET A 1 5.11 12.15 3.87
CA MET A 1 4.27 13.37 3.91
C MET A 1 3.00 13.20 3.09
N ILE A 2 3.08 12.86 1.79
CA ILE A 2 1.92 12.70 0.90
C ILE A 2 0.94 11.64 1.43
N GLU A 3 1.44 10.45 1.80
CA GLU A 3 0.65 9.40 2.45
C GLU A 3 -0.13 9.93 3.66
N HIS A 4 0.53 10.64 4.59
CA HIS A 4 -0.11 11.20 5.79
C HIS A 4 -1.22 12.22 5.49
N PHE A 5 -1.16 12.89 4.33
CA PHE A 5 -2.20 13.84 3.94
C PHE A 5 -3.45 13.12 3.43
N PHE A 6 -3.29 12.06 2.64
CA PHE A 6 -4.42 11.41 1.95
C PHE A 6 -4.99 10.19 2.68
N ASP A 7 -4.16 9.46 3.45
CA ASP A 7 -4.51 8.14 4.00
C ASP A 7 -5.64 8.22 5.02
N VAL A 8 -6.74 7.53 4.71
CA VAL A 8 -7.94 7.40 5.55
C VAL A 8 -7.64 6.70 6.88
N GLN A 9 -6.58 5.89 6.93
CA GLN A 9 -6.15 5.17 8.13
C GLN A 9 -5.35 6.04 9.10
N LYS A 10 -5.01 7.27 8.72
CA LYS A 10 -4.19 8.20 9.52
C LYS A 10 -4.94 9.48 9.92
N PRO A 11 -6.15 9.40 10.52
CA PRO A 11 -6.94 10.60 10.85
C PRO A 11 -6.22 11.54 11.82
N GLU A 12 -5.33 11.04 12.68
CA GLU A 12 -4.50 11.84 13.59
C GLU A 12 -3.51 12.74 12.83
N SER A 13 -3.10 12.33 11.62
CA SER A 13 -2.18 13.08 10.77
C SER A 13 -2.79 14.39 10.26
N LYS A 14 -4.12 14.59 10.34
CA LYS A 14 -4.78 15.85 9.99
C LYS A 14 -4.17 17.06 10.71
N LYS A 15 -3.81 16.89 11.99
CA LYS A 15 -3.21 17.93 12.84
C LYS A 15 -1.83 18.36 12.34
N LEU A 16 -1.09 17.47 11.68
CA LEU A 16 0.24 17.77 11.14
C LEU A 16 0.20 18.87 10.08
N PHE A 17 -0.94 19.10 9.43
CA PHE A 17 -1.05 20.05 8.33
C PHE A 17 -1.66 21.40 8.73
N ALA A 18 -2.07 21.59 9.99
CA ALA A 18 -2.84 22.74 10.44
C ALA A 18 -2.12 24.09 10.24
N ASP A 19 -0.80 24.11 10.44
CA ASP A 19 0.02 25.32 10.32
C ASP A 19 0.63 25.52 8.91
N PHE A 20 0.37 24.60 7.99
CA PHE A 20 0.92 24.66 6.63
C PHE A 20 0.04 25.47 5.68
N LYS A 21 0.63 25.98 4.58
CA LYS A 21 -0.09 26.76 3.56
C LYS A 21 -1.31 26.01 2.98
N ILE A 22 -1.25 24.68 2.90
CA ILE A 22 -2.36 23.85 2.41
C ILE A 22 -3.63 23.98 3.25
N ALA A 23 -3.52 24.23 4.57
CA ALA A 23 -4.69 24.42 5.44
C ALA A 23 -5.52 25.66 5.08
N ARG A 24 -4.96 26.60 4.31
CA ARG A 24 -5.71 27.76 3.78
C ARG A 24 -6.69 27.36 2.67
N HIS A 25 -6.47 26.21 2.00
CA HIS A 25 -7.35 25.68 0.96
C HIS A 25 -8.40 24.75 1.55
N LYS A 26 -9.36 25.32 2.31
CA LYS A 26 -10.35 24.56 3.10
C LYS A 26 -11.13 23.53 2.28
N GLU A 27 -11.69 23.93 1.13
CA GLU A 27 -12.47 23.04 0.27
C GLU A 27 -11.66 21.83 -0.21
N PHE A 28 -10.39 22.05 -0.58
CA PHE A 28 -9.49 20.97 -0.99
C PHE A 28 -9.22 20.01 0.17
N CYS A 29 -8.91 20.53 1.36
CA CYS A 29 -8.66 19.70 2.54
C CYS A 29 -9.92 18.93 2.96
N GLU A 30 -11.09 19.56 2.95
CA GLU A 30 -12.37 18.89 3.27
C GLU A 30 -12.65 17.73 2.31
N LYS A 31 -12.36 17.95 1.02
CA LYS A 31 -12.59 16.96 -0.04
C LYS A 31 -11.57 15.82 -0.05
N HIS A 32 -10.30 16.09 0.28
CA HIS A 32 -9.21 15.14 0.01
C HIS A 32 -8.41 14.68 1.24
N GLN A 33 -8.37 15.45 2.32
CA GLN A 33 -7.50 15.14 3.46
C GLN A 33 -8.03 13.94 4.25
N ASN A 34 -7.21 12.89 4.37
CA ASN A 34 -7.54 11.61 5.01
C ASN A 34 -8.83 10.98 4.45
N LYS A 35 -9.03 11.04 3.13
CA LYS A 35 -10.23 10.53 2.43
C LYS A 35 -10.02 9.30 1.56
N TYR A 36 -8.78 8.86 1.38
CA TYR A 36 -8.43 7.78 0.46
C TYR A 36 -7.63 6.70 1.17
N PRO A 37 -7.88 5.41 0.92
CA PRO A 37 -6.86 4.40 1.20
C PRO A 37 -5.60 4.69 0.38
N VAL A 38 -4.44 4.64 1.04
CA VAL A 38 -3.14 4.84 0.39
C VAL A 38 -2.31 3.58 0.53
N ILE A 39 -1.79 3.08 -0.59
CA ILE A 39 -0.70 2.10 -0.65
C ILE A 39 0.60 2.87 -0.81
N ASN A 40 1.52 2.72 0.13
CA ASN A 40 2.85 3.30 0.05
C ASN A 40 3.90 2.18 0.01
N ILE A 41 4.66 2.10 -1.07
CA ILE A 41 5.75 1.14 -1.26
C ILE A 41 7.03 1.88 -1.66
N SER A 42 8.14 1.53 -1.02
CA SER A 42 9.49 2.02 -1.35
C SER A 42 10.34 0.82 -1.77
N LEU A 43 11.12 1.00 -2.85
CA LEU A 43 11.98 -0.05 -3.40
C LEU A 43 13.48 0.15 -3.08
N LYS A 44 13.87 1.13 -2.25
CA LYS A 44 15.28 1.38 -1.86
C LYS A 44 16.05 0.20 -1.31
N ASP A 45 15.33 -0.72 -0.68
CA ASP A 45 15.94 -1.83 0.02
C ASP A 45 16.31 -2.96 -0.94
N ILE A 46 15.87 -2.89 -2.21
CA ILE A 46 16.26 -3.81 -3.27
C ILE A 46 17.63 -3.40 -3.79
N LYS A 47 18.65 -4.22 -3.52
CA LYS A 47 20.06 -3.99 -3.88
C LYS A 47 20.73 -5.24 -4.45
N GLU A 48 19.96 -6.31 -4.53
CA GLU A 48 20.39 -7.62 -4.99
C GLU A 48 20.72 -7.57 -6.49
N THR A 49 21.81 -8.21 -6.89
CA THR A 49 22.35 -8.16 -8.26
C THR A 49 21.99 -9.38 -9.10
N ASN A 50 21.28 -10.35 -8.53
CA ASN A 50 20.71 -11.47 -9.27
C ASN A 50 19.19 -11.51 -9.13
N TRP A 51 18.56 -12.13 -10.13
CA TRP A 51 17.11 -12.14 -10.27
C TRP A 51 16.42 -12.89 -9.13
N GLU A 52 16.95 -14.02 -8.70
CA GLU A 52 16.34 -14.83 -7.64
C GLU A 52 16.27 -14.07 -6.31
N GLU A 53 17.37 -13.48 -5.88
CA GLU A 53 17.45 -12.71 -4.63
C GLU A 53 16.60 -11.44 -4.70
N CYS A 54 16.61 -10.72 -5.83
CA CYS A 54 15.76 -9.55 -6.05
C CYS A 54 14.27 -9.92 -5.96
N LEU A 55 13.87 -11.04 -6.56
CA LEU A 55 12.49 -11.52 -6.47
C LEU A 55 12.11 -11.88 -5.04
N ASP A 56 12.97 -12.57 -4.29
CA ASP A 56 12.71 -12.90 -2.89
C ASP A 56 12.64 -11.67 -2.00
N LYS A 57 13.45 -10.64 -2.28
CA LYS A 57 13.36 -9.34 -1.64
C LYS A 57 12.04 -8.63 -1.96
N PHE A 58 11.58 -8.69 -3.20
CA PHE A 58 10.28 -8.15 -3.60
C PHE A 58 9.13 -8.84 -2.86
N LYS A 59 9.14 -10.19 -2.78
CA LYS A 59 8.17 -10.95 -1.97
C LYS A 59 8.18 -10.51 -0.51
N ALA A 60 9.35 -10.22 0.04
CA ALA A 60 9.50 -9.73 1.41
C ALA A 60 8.84 -8.36 1.62
N ILE A 61 9.07 -7.42 0.69
CA ILE A 61 8.48 -6.08 0.70
C ILE A 61 6.95 -6.17 0.60
N ILE A 62 6.43 -6.95 -0.36
CA ILE A 62 4.97 -7.15 -0.53
C ILE A 62 4.34 -7.80 0.69
N SER A 63 4.97 -8.83 1.26
CA SER A 63 4.49 -9.47 2.50
C SER A 63 4.38 -8.47 3.66
N ASN A 64 5.38 -7.60 3.82
CA ASN A 64 5.35 -6.56 4.84
C ASN A 64 4.31 -5.47 4.54
N LEU A 65 4.12 -5.10 3.27
CA LEU A 65 3.07 -4.19 2.85
C LEU A 65 1.69 -4.73 3.25
N TYR A 66 1.39 -5.99 2.94
CA TYR A 66 0.12 -6.62 3.32
C TYR A 66 -0.09 -6.70 4.84
N LYS A 67 0.98 -6.83 5.63
CA LYS A 67 0.87 -6.81 7.11
C LYS A 67 0.32 -5.49 7.64
N ASN A 68 0.54 -4.37 6.93
CA ASN A 68 -0.04 -3.08 7.31
C ASN A 68 -1.56 -3.06 7.14
N TYR A 69 -2.11 -3.94 6.29
CA TYR A 69 -3.53 -4.05 6.00
C TYR A 69 -4.17 -5.32 6.58
N LYS A 70 -3.65 -5.83 7.71
CA LYS A 70 -4.19 -7.04 8.39
C LYS A 70 -5.68 -6.96 8.72
N PHE A 71 -6.26 -5.76 8.84
CA PHE A 71 -7.69 -5.60 9.05
C PHE A 71 -8.53 -6.17 7.89
N LEU A 72 -7.96 -6.26 6.67
CA LEU A 72 -8.63 -6.89 5.51
C LEU A 72 -8.98 -8.36 5.78
N LEU A 73 -8.22 -9.07 6.63
CA LEU A 73 -8.52 -10.46 7.02
C LEU A 73 -9.83 -10.60 7.80
N LYS A 74 -10.39 -9.48 8.27
CA LYS A 74 -11.67 -9.41 8.99
C LYS A 74 -12.70 -8.56 8.24
N SER A 75 -12.43 -8.21 6.98
CA SER A 75 -13.33 -7.41 6.17
C SER A 75 -14.56 -8.21 5.80
N GLU A 76 -15.75 -7.71 6.13
CA GLU A 76 -17.02 -8.30 5.71
C GLU A 76 -17.33 -8.08 4.22
N ARG A 77 -16.54 -7.22 3.57
CA ARG A 77 -16.66 -6.87 2.14
C ARG A 77 -15.77 -7.70 1.22
N LEU A 78 -14.90 -8.53 1.80
CA LEU A 78 -14.06 -9.45 1.05
C LEU A 78 -14.64 -10.86 1.19
N ASP A 79 -14.55 -11.64 0.13
CA ASP A 79 -14.87 -13.06 0.19
C ASP A 79 -13.74 -13.88 0.80
N LYS A 80 -13.99 -15.19 0.95
CA LYS A 80 -13.02 -16.10 1.56
C LYS A 80 -11.74 -16.24 0.74
N ASP A 81 -11.84 -16.28 -0.58
CA ASP A 81 -10.68 -16.47 -1.46
C ASP A 81 -9.78 -15.23 -1.44
N GLU A 82 -10.37 -14.03 -1.38
CA GLU A 82 -9.65 -12.76 -1.21
C GLU A 82 -8.94 -12.67 0.15
N ILE A 83 -9.59 -13.14 1.22
CA ILE A 83 -8.98 -13.24 2.56
C ILE A 83 -7.83 -14.25 2.58
N ASP A 84 -8.03 -15.42 1.99
CA ASP A 84 -7.02 -16.48 1.90
C ASP A 84 -5.81 -16.00 1.06
N PHE A 85 -6.04 -15.25 -0.02
CA PHE A 85 -4.98 -14.60 -0.80
C PHE A 85 -4.14 -13.66 0.07
N CYS A 86 -4.79 -12.77 0.82
CA CYS A 86 -4.09 -11.87 1.75
C CYS A 86 -3.24 -12.65 2.76
N GLN A 87 -3.82 -13.71 3.34
CA GLN A 87 -3.14 -14.56 4.32
C GLN A 87 -1.93 -15.28 3.73
N ASN A 88 -2.02 -15.77 2.49
CA ASN A 88 -0.92 -16.44 1.79
C ASN A 88 0.23 -15.48 1.46
N ILE A 89 -0.08 -14.25 1.04
CA ILE A 89 0.94 -13.20 0.82
C ILE A 89 1.62 -12.81 2.14
N ILE A 90 0.84 -12.60 3.21
CA ILE A 90 1.38 -12.27 4.54
C ILE A 90 2.33 -13.37 5.04
N SER A 91 1.95 -14.64 4.87
CA SER A 91 2.72 -15.80 5.34
C SER A 91 3.83 -16.26 4.39
N ARG A 92 4.01 -15.59 3.24
CA ARG A 92 4.96 -15.96 2.18
C ARG A 92 4.78 -17.37 1.63
N LYS A 93 3.53 -17.83 1.57
CA LYS A 93 3.13 -19.11 0.98
C LYS A 93 2.57 -18.99 -0.44
N ALA A 94 2.28 -17.76 -0.87
CA ALA A 94 1.80 -17.45 -2.21
C ALA A 94 2.86 -17.76 -3.28
N ASP A 95 2.40 -18.10 -4.50
CA ASP A 95 3.29 -18.41 -5.60
C ASP A 95 3.75 -17.15 -6.37
N LYS A 96 4.58 -17.34 -7.41
CA LYS A 96 5.08 -16.23 -8.22
C LYS A 96 3.98 -15.48 -8.98
N ILE A 97 2.90 -16.16 -9.37
CA ILE A 97 1.78 -15.55 -10.10
C ILE A 97 1.01 -14.66 -9.15
N ASP A 98 0.73 -15.13 -7.94
CA ASP A 98 0.07 -14.36 -6.89
C ASP A 98 0.88 -13.11 -6.52
N TYR A 99 2.20 -13.24 -6.37
CA TYR A 99 3.05 -12.08 -6.10
C TYR A 99 3.03 -11.04 -7.22
N LYS A 100 2.92 -11.46 -8.49
CA LYS A 100 2.74 -10.52 -9.61
C LYS A 100 1.40 -9.80 -9.56
N ALA A 101 0.34 -10.48 -9.13
CA ALA A 101 -1.00 -9.90 -9.01
C ALA A 101 -1.19 -9.08 -7.72
N SER A 102 -0.31 -9.25 -6.73
CA SER A 102 -0.49 -8.75 -5.35
C SER A 102 -0.85 -7.27 -5.26
N LEU A 103 -0.11 -6.36 -5.90
CA LEU A 103 -0.41 -4.92 -5.80
C LEU A 103 -1.78 -4.56 -6.40
N VAL A 104 -2.16 -5.18 -7.52
CA VAL A 104 -3.47 -4.93 -8.15
C VAL A 104 -4.59 -5.47 -7.25
N ASN A 105 -4.37 -6.62 -6.64
CA ASN A 105 -5.33 -7.26 -5.75
C ASN A 105 -5.48 -6.45 -4.46
N LEU A 106 -4.38 -6.02 -3.83
CA LEU A 106 -4.42 -5.16 -2.65
C LEU A 106 -5.20 -3.86 -2.92
N SER A 107 -4.99 -3.25 -4.09
CA SER A 107 -5.74 -2.06 -4.51
C SER A 107 -7.24 -2.35 -4.61
N LYS A 108 -7.64 -3.45 -5.26
CA LYS A 108 -9.05 -3.86 -5.34
C LYS A 108 -9.66 -4.10 -3.96
N TYR A 109 -8.93 -4.81 -3.09
CA TYR A 109 -9.39 -5.15 -1.75
C TYR A 109 -9.59 -3.91 -0.88
N LEU A 110 -8.67 -2.94 -0.95
CA LEU A 110 -8.84 -1.66 -0.25
C LEU A 110 -9.99 -0.84 -0.84
N GLN A 111 -10.17 -0.86 -2.16
CA GLN A 111 -11.31 -0.20 -2.80
C GLN A 111 -12.64 -0.82 -2.37
N GLN A 112 -12.74 -2.15 -2.34
CA GLN A 112 -13.92 -2.86 -1.84
C GLN A 112 -14.16 -2.54 -0.37
N HIS A 113 -13.13 -2.60 0.47
CA HIS A 113 -13.24 -2.35 1.91
C HIS A 113 -13.67 -0.90 2.22
N PHE A 114 -13.05 0.09 1.59
CA PHE A 114 -13.29 1.51 1.90
C PHE A 114 -14.34 2.19 1.00
N GLU A 115 -14.77 1.54 -0.09
CA GLU A 115 -15.61 2.15 -1.15
C GLU A 115 -15.04 3.48 -1.67
N LYS A 116 -13.72 3.52 -1.80
CA LYS A 116 -12.96 4.69 -2.25
C LYS A 116 -11.85 4.28 -3.19
N GLU A 117 -11.54 5.15 -4.13
CA GLU A 117 -10.36 4.99 -4.99
C GLU A 117 -9.09 4.94 -4.14
N VAL A 118 -8.14 4.10 -4.56
CA VAL A 118 -6.88 3.87 -3.85
C VAL A 118 -5.78 4.67 -4.53
N ILE A 119 -4.99 5.40 -3.72
CA ILE A 119 -3.79 6.06 -4.19
C ILE A 119 -2.61 5.10 -3.99
N ILE A 120 -1.83 4.87 -5.04
CA ILE A 120 -0.61 4.07 -4.97
C ILE A 120 0.59 5.00 -5.12
N LEU A 121 1.43 5.06 -4.09
CA LEU A 121 2.68 5.79 -4.07
C LEU A 121 3.82 4.78 -4.17
N VAL A 122 4.63 4.90 -5.23
CA VAL A 122 5.82 4.08 -5.44
C VAL A 122 7.03 4.99 -5.34
N ASP A 123 7.82 4.81 -4.29
CA ASP A 123 9.06 5.54 -4.07
C ASP A 123 10.26 4.71 -4.56
N GLU A 124 11.28 5.40 -5.06
CA GLU A 124 12.56 4.82 -5.50
C GLU A 124 12.38 3.67 -6.52
N TYR A 125 11.38 3.80 -7.40
CA TYR A 125 10.99 2.78 -8.37
C TYR A 125 12.12 2.36 -9.33
N ASP A 126 13.10 3.23 -9.52
CA ASP A 126 14.26 3.09 -10.37
C ASP A 126 15.42 2.35 -9.71
N THR A 127 15.44 2.24 -8.37
CA THR A 127 16.52 1.56 -7.63
C THR A 127 16.78 0.14 -8.14
N PRO A 128 15.76 -0.74 -8.31
CA PRO A 128 15.97 -2.10 -8.80
C PRO A 128 16.49 -2.17 -10.24
N ILE A 129 16.34 -1.11 -11.02
CA ILE A 129 16.76 -1.04 -12.43
C ILE A 129 18.19 -0.54 -12.52
N ILE A 130 18.55 0.44 -11.69
CA ILE A 130 19.86 1.09 -11.71
C ILE A 130 20.93 0.23 -11.02
N SER A 131 20.55 -0.56 -10.03
CA SER A 131 21.48 -1.43 -9.29
C SER A 131 21.68 -2.82 -9.92
N ALA A 132 21.02 -3.11 -11.05
CA ALA A 132 21.08 -4.38 -11.76
C ALA A 132 22.27 -4.50 -12.72
#